data_AF-A0A932GCK2-F1
#
_entry.id   AF-A0A932GCK2-F1
#
_cell.length_a   1.000
_cell.length_b   1.000
_cell.length_c   1.000
_cell.angle_alpha   90.00
_cell.angle_beta   90.00
_cell.angle_gamma   90.00
#
_symmetry.space_group_name_H-M   'P 1'
#
loop_
_entity.id
_entity.type
_entity.pdbx_description
1 polymer ?
#
loop_
_entity_poly.entity_id
_entity_poly.type
_entity_poly.pdbx_seq_one_letter_code
_entity_poly.pdbx_strand_id
1 'polypeptide(L)'
;MKHRDGGKYGGSHTTITEDACAVLDAAADMPEVIKIVLKAIGNDRRRAGSPLRVKCVPVPHTACLRVAIVKGGTSQEAFVYVDQVLSLAIVASRLESFTDSKAGKRGKRVRGRRKGYRVPPREIKE
;
A
#
# COMPACT_ATOMS: atom_id res chain seq x y z
N MET A 1 -5.24 -7.65 -17.86
CA MET A 1 -6.13 -7.48 -16.69
C MET A 1 -6.62 -8.85 -16.26
N LYS A 2 -6.50 -9.20 -14.97
CA LYS A 2 -6.93 -10.50 -14.45
C LYS A 2 -8.33 -10.37 -13.85
N HIS A 3 -9.27 -11.15 -14.37
CA HIS A 3 -10.59 -11.34 -13.77
C HIS A 3 -10.48 -12.40 -12.66
N ARG A 4 -11.02 -12.12 -11.47
CA ARG A 4 -11.14 -13.12 -10.39
C ARG A 4 -12.60 -13.17 -9.96
N ASP A 5 -13.23 -14.31 -10.22
CA ASP A 5 -14.53 -14.69 -9.67
C ASP A 5 -14.37 -16.02 -8.93
N GLY A 6 -14.85 -16.08 -7.68
CA GLY A 6 -14.79 -17.28 -6.82
C GLY A 6 -13.75 -17.21 -5.68
N GLY A 7 -13.96 -18.06 -4.67
CA GLY A 7 -13.14 -18.12 -3.45
C GLY A 7 -13.48 -17.00 -2.46
N LYS A 8 -12.45 -16.34 -1.93
CA LYS A 8 -12.62 -15.23 -0.97
C LYS A 8 -13.03 -13.91 -1.63
N TYR A 9 -12.96 -13.77 -2.95
CA TYR A 9 -13.31 -12.52 -3.65
C TYR A 9 -14.83 -12.41 -3.84
N GLY A 10 -15.42 -11.28 -3.48
CA GLY A 10 -16.83 -10.97 -3.69
C GLY A 10 -17.07 -9.53 -4.15
N GLY A 11 -18.28 -9.27 -4.65
CA GLY A 11 -18.69 -7.96 -5.20
C GLY A 11 -18.88 -7.99 -6.72
N SER A 12 -19.56 -6.98 -7.27
CA SER A 12 -19.78 -6.87 -8.72
C SER A 12 -18.47 -6.62 -9.46
N HIS A 13 -18.27 -7.38 -10.54
CA HIS A 13 -17.09 -7.39 -11.42
C HIS A 13 -16.40 -6.03 -11.52
N THR A 14 -15.33 -5.87 -10.74
CA THR A 14 -14.48 -4.69 -10.77
C THR A 14 -13.11 -5.13 -11.24
N THR A 15 -12.65 -4.51 -12.33
CA THR A 15 -11.29 -4.68 -12.83
C THR A 15 -10.29 -4.55 -11.68
N ILE A 16 -9.31 -5.46 -11.61
CA ILE A 16 -8.23 -5.38 -10.63
C ILE A 16 -6.98 -4.89 -11.34
N THR A 17 -6.38 -3.82 -10.82
CA THR A 17 -5.08 -3.34 -11.26
C THR A 17 -4.00 -4.38 -10.94
N GLU A 18 -2.95 -4.48 -11.77
CA GLU A 18 -1.91 -5.51 -11.60
C GLU A 18 -1.22 -5.44 -10.23
N ASP A 19 -1.00 -4.22 -9.73
CA ASP A 19 -0.42 -3.99 -8.43
C ASP A 19 -1.37 -4.35 -7.28
N ALA A 20 -2.67 -4.08 -7.44
CA ALA A 20 -3.66 -4.52 -6.46
C ALA A 20 -3.80 -6.03 -6.43
N CYS A 21 -3.71 -6.71 -7.59
CA CYS A 21 -3.79 -8.15 -7.67
C CYS A 21 -2.75 -8.81 -6.76
N ALA A 22 -1.48 -8.38 -6.81
CA ALA A 22 -0.42 -8.97 -6.00
C ALA A 22 -0.66 -8.81 -4.48
N VAL A 23 -1.16 -7.65 -4.05
CA VAL A 23 -1.44 -7.38 -2.64
C VAL A 23 -2.65 -8.16 -2.16
N LEU A 24 -3.71 -8.24 -2.98
CA LEU A 24 -4.93 -8.94 -2.64
C LEU A 24 -4.76 -10.46 -2.68
N ASP A 25 -3.92 -10.97 -3.58
CA ASP A 25 -3.56 -12.40 -3.62
C ASP A 25 -2.86 -12.79 -2.31
N ALA A 26 -1.91 -11.98 -1.85
CA ALA A 26 -1.27 -12.19 -0.56
C ALA A 26 -2.26 -12.11 0.62
N ALA A 27 -3.29 -11.25 0.53
CA ALA A 27 -4.37 -11.22 1.52
C ALA A 27 -5.22 -12.49 1.47
N ALA A 28 -5.52 -13.01 0.29
CA ALA A 28 -6.36 -14.20 0.12
C ALA A 28 -5.69 -15.46 0.70
N ASP A 29 -4.37 -15.54 0.62
CA ASP A 29 -3.58 -16.65 1.17
C ASP A 29 -3.52 -16.63 2.72
N MET A 30 -3.89 -15.52 3.37
CA MET A 30 -3.92 -15.43 4.83
C MET A 30 -5.11 -16.22 5.39
N PRO A 31 -4.90 -17.14 6.36
CA PRO A 31 -5.98 -17.92 6.96
C PRO A 31 -7.00 -17.04 7.71
N GLU A 32 -6.55 -15.90 8.25
CA GLU A 32 -7.38 -14.96 9.00
C GLU A 32 -8.36 -14.20 8.09
N VAL A 33 -8.12 -14.15 6.78
CA VAL A 33 -8.97 -13.43 5.82
C VAL A 33 -10.10 -14.34 5.36
N ILE A 34 -11.35 -13.89 5.52
CA ILE A 34 -12.55 -14.63 5.11
C ILE A 34 -13.01 -14.17 3.73
N LYS A 35 -13.01 -12.86 3.50
CA LYS A 35 -13.62 -12.27 2.30
C LYS A 35 -12.90 -11.00 1.88
N ILE A 36 -12.77 -10.79 0.59
CA ILE A 36 -12.23 -9.60 -0.05
C ILE A 36 -13.31 -9.02 -0.95
N VAL A 37 -13.71 -7.78 -0.69
CA VAL A 37 -14.68 -7.06 -1.52
C VAL A 37 -13.97 -5.95 -2.27
N LEU A 38 -13.98 -6.04 -3.60
CA LEU A 38 -13.39 -5.03 -4.46
C LEU A 38 -14.25 -3.76 -4.47
N LYS A 39 -13.57 -2.61 -4.52
CA LYS A 39 -14.20 -1.31 -4.69
C LYS A 39 -13.61 -0.57 -5.89
N ALA A 40 -14.04 0.67 -6.05
CA ALA A 40 -13.70 1.54 -7.16
C ALA A 40 -12.18 1.64 -7.38
N ILE A 41 -11.84 1.72 -8.67
CA ILE A 41 -10.54 2.23 -9.12
C ILE A 41 -10.69 3.74 -9.28
N GLY A 42 -9.74 4.49 -8.72
CA GLY A 42 -9.66 5.93 -8.84
C GLY A 42 -8.32 6.36 -9.44
N ASN A 43 -8.27 7.63 -9.83
CA ASN A 43 -7.02 8.31 -10.14
C ASN A 43 -6.61 9.13 -8.91
N ASP A 44 -5.44 8.83 -8.36
CA ASP A 44 -4.77 9.66 -7.36
C ASP A 44 -3.97 10.75 -8.09
N ARG A 45 -3.86 11.94 -7.51
CA ARG A 45 -3.14 13.10 -8.10
C ARG A 45 -1.62 12.93 -8.13
N ARG A 46 -1.13 11.71 -8.00
CA ARG A 46 0.30 11.41 -7.91
C ARG A 46 0.92 11.27 -9.28
N ARG A 47 2.21 11.60 -9.34
CA ARG A 47 3.00 11.44 -10.55
C ARG A 47 3.14 9.96 -10.91
N ALA A 48 3.10 9.69 -12.21
CA ALA A 48 3.53 8.43 -12.80
C ALA A 48 4.92 8.05 -12.27
N GLY A 49 5.13 6.76 -11.98
CA GLY A 49 6.37 6.25 -11.39
C GLY A 49 6.50 6.39 -9.86
N SER A 50 5.49 6.91 -9.16
CA SER A 50 5.46 6.84 -7.69
C SER A 50 5.40 5.38 -7.20
N PRO A 51 6.10 5.05 -6.10
CA PRO A 51 6.19 3.67 -5.61
C PRO A 51 4.84 3.14 -5.14
N LEU A 52 4.70 1.82 -5.14
CA LEU A 52 3.55 1.13 -4.57
C LEU A 52 3.42 1.49 -3.09
N ARG A 53 2.23 1.90 -2.68
CA ARG A 53 1.87 2.14 -1.28
C ARG A 53 0.56 1.43 -0.99
N VAL A 54 0.57 0.69 0.10
CA VAL A 54 -0.59 0.00 0.67
C VAL A 54 -0.86 0.69 2.00
N LYS A 55 -2.11 1.07 2.23
CA LYS A 55 -2.57 1.64 3.49
C LYS A 55 -3.75 0.84 3.98
N CYS A 56 -3.66 0.31 5.20
CA CYS A 56 -4.71 -0.46 5.83
C CYS A 56 -5.37 0.41 6.90
N VAL A 57 -6.69 0.57 6.84
CA VAL A 57 -7.46 1.33 7.83
C VAL A 57 -8.56 0.43 8.39
N PRO A 58 -8.54 0.11 9.69
CA PRO A 58 -9.63 -0.61 10.34
C PRO A 58 -10.94 0.16 10.20
N VAL A 59 -12.01 -0.55 9.84
CA VAL A 59 -13.36 0.01 9.83
C VAL A 59 -13.95 -0.15 11.24
N PRO A 60 -14.36 0.94 11.91
CA PRO A 60 -14.85 0.89 13.28
C PRO A 60 -15.97 -0.14 13.46
N HIS A 61 -15.96 -0.85 14.59
CA HIS A 61 -16.99 -1.83 14.98
C HIS A 61 -17.20 -2.98 13.99
N THR A 62 -16.24 -3.27 13.11
CA THR A 62 -16.31 -4.39 12.17
C THR A 62 -14.98 -5.14 12.12
N ALA A 63 -15.03 -6.44 11.81
CA ALA A 63 -13.84 -7.25 11.51
C ALA A 63 -13.39 -7.01 10.06
N CYS A 64 -13.14 -5.75 9.70
CA CYS A 64 -12.83 -5.36 8.33
C CYS A 64 -11.72 -4.30 8.24
N LEU A 65 -10.83 -4.47 7.25
CA LEU A 65 -9.84 -3.48 6.84
C LEU A 65 -10.27 -2.85 5.52
N ARG A 66 -10.27 -1.52 5.46
CA ARG A 66 -10.23 -0.81 4.18
C ARG A 66 -8.77 -0.74 3.74
N VAL A 67 -8.47 -1.39 2.63
CA VAL A 67 -7.13 -1.44 2.02
C VAL A 67 -7.11 -0.54 0.81
N ALA A 68 -6.26 0.49 0.84
CA ALA A 68 -6.02 1.38 -0.28
C ALA A 68 -4.66 1.06 -0.91
N ILE A 69 -4.66 0.70 -2.19
CA ILE A 69 -3.49 0.30 -2.96
C ILE A 69 -3.24 1.36 -4.01
N VAL A 70 -2.08 2.02 -3.95
CA VAL A 70 -1.78 3.20 -4.77
C VAL A 70 -0.42 3.05 -5.44
N LYS A 71 -0.35 3.24 -6.75
CA LYS A 71 0.91 3.32 -7.50
C LYS A 71 0.76 4.19 -8.73
N GLY A 72 1.75 5.02 -9.01
CA GLY A 72 1.84 5.74 -10.28
C GLY A 72 0.65 6.64 -10.64
N GLY A 73 -0.12 7.10 -9.66
CA GLY A 73 -1.34 7.89 -9.90
C GLY A 73 -2.63 7.08 -10.04
N THR A 74 -2.57 5.75 -9.99
CA THR A 74 -3.74 4.89 -9.89
C THR A 74 -3.95 4.46 -8.43
N SER A 75 -5.20 4.48 -7.98
CA SER A 75 -5.61 3.94 -6.68
C SER A 75 -6.69 2.88 -6.85
N GLN A 76 -6.64 1.84 -6.04
CA GLN A 76 -7.70 0.84 -5.93
C GLN A 76 -8.00 0.60 -4.46
N GLU A 77 -9.28 0.64 -4.12
CA GLU A 77 -9.75 0.29 -2.78
C GLU A 77 -10.32 -1.13 -2.75
N ALA A 78 -10.13 -1.79 -1.61
CA ALA A 78 -10.77 -3.06 -1.28
C ALA A 78 -11.12 -3.12 0.20
N PHE A 79 -12.13 -3.91 0.54
CA PHE A 79 -12.45 -4.29 1.92
C PHE A 79 -11.97 -5.72 2.15
N VAL A 80 -11.16 -5.93 3.18
CA VAL A 80 -10.67 -7.25 3.58
C VAL A 80 -11.31 -7.58 4.93
N TYR A 81 -12.22 -8.55 4.91
CA TYR A 81 -12.89 -9.07 6.08
C TYR A 81 -12.05 -10.19 6.69
N VAL A 82 -11.88 -10.11 8.00
CA VAL A 82 -11.13 -11.09 8.79
C VAL A 82 -12.06 -11.83 9.75
N ASP A 83 -11.60 -12.97 10.24
CA ASP A 83 -12.33 -13.82 11.17
C ASP A 83 -12.55 -13.21 12.54
N GLN A 84 -11.54 -12.51 13.05
CA GLN A 84 -11.54 -11.92 14.38
C GLN A 84 -11.01 -10.49 14.32
N VAL A 85 -11.60 -9.62 15.14
CA VAL A 85 -11.15 -8.21 15.26
C VAL A 85 -9.68 -8.13 15.69
N LEU A 86 -9.20 -9.09 16.47
CA LEU A 86 -7.80 -9.18 16.90
C LEU A 86 -6.83 -9.43 15.73
N SER A 87 -7.29 -10.12 14.67
CA SER A 87 -6.50 -10.41 13.47
C SER A 87 -6.26 -9.17 12.61
N LEU A 88 -7.01 -8.08 12.80
CA LEU A 88 -6.91 -6.85 12.00
C LEU A 88 -5.50 -6.26 11.99
N ALA A 89 -4.85 -6.18 13.15
CA ALA A 89 -3.52 -5.60 13.26
C ALA A 89 -2.45 -6.44 12.55
N ILE A 90 -2.58 -7.77 12.62
CA ILE A 90 -1.66 -8.73 11.99
C ILE A 90 -1.79 -8.64 10.47
N VAL A 91 -3.03 -8.72 9.96
CA VAL A 91 -3.30 -8.64 8.52
C VAL A 91 -2.89 -7.27 7.97
N ALA A 92 -3.19 -6.17 8.68
CA ALA A 92 -2.78 -4.83 8.29
C ALA A 92 -1.26 -4.71 8.17
N SER A 93 -0.52 -5.15 9.20
CA SER A 93 0.95 -5.09 9.22
C SER A 93 1.57 -5.91 8.08
N ARG A 94 1.07 -7.12 7.82
CA ARG A 94 1.55 -7.97 6.71
C ARG A 94 1.31 -7.31 5.35
N LEU A 95 0.14 -6.75 5.13
CA LEU A 95 -0.19 -6.09 3.86
C LEU A 95 0.58 -4.79 3.65
N GLU A 96 0.84 -4.01 4.69
CA GLU A 96 1.65 -2.80 4.59
C GLU A 96 3.13 -3.12 4.27
N SER A 97 3.64 -4.24 4.79
CA SER A 97 5.00 -4.74 4.51
C SER A 97 5.22 -5.17 3.04
N PHE A 98 4.14 -5.36 2.29
CA PHE A 98 4.18 -5.69 0.87
C PHE A 98 4.78 -4.56 0.01
N THR A 99 4.74 -3.34 0.54
CA THR A 99 5.36 -2.17 -0.11
C THR A 99 6.88 -2.17 0.02
N ASP A 100 7.41 -2.63 1.16
CA ASP A 100 8.85 -2.67 1.44
C ASP A 100 9.57 -3.76 0.65
N SER A 101 8.85 -4.84 0.31
CA SER A 101 9.38 -5.99 -0.42
C SER A 101 9.42 -5.78 -1.95
N LYS A 102 8.50 -4.97 -2.53
CA LYS A 102 8.51 -4.62 -3.97
C LYS A 102 9.08 -3.25 -4.30
N ALA A 103 9.19 -2.33 -3.35
CA ALA A 103 9.97 -1.11 -3.54
C ALA A 103 11.46 -1.47 -3.46
N GLY A 104 11.99 -2.05 -4.55
CA GLY A 104 13.35 -2.57 -4.65
C GLY A 104 14.33 -1.71 -3.87
N LYS A 105 14.94 -2.31 -2.83
CA LYS A 105 16.05 -1.82 -2.01
C LYS A 105 16.35 -0.33 -2.25
N ARG A 106 15.45 0.56 -1.82
CA ARG A 106 15.76 1.98 -1.83
C ARG A 106 16.74 2.15 -0.67
N GLY A 107 18.02 2.20 -1.02
CA GLY A 107 19.14 2.15 -0.08
C GLY A 107 18.85 2.95 1.18
N LYS A 108 19.17 2.35 2.33
CA LYS A 108 19.23 3.02 3.64
C LYS A 108 19.70 4.46 3.41
N ARG A 109 18.77 5.41 3.50
CA ARG A 109 19.15 6.81 3.66
C ARG A 109 19.67 6.89 5.09
N VAL A 110 20.93 6.51 5.28
CA VAL A 110 21.69 6.88 6.47
C VAL A 110 21.53 8.39 6.55
N ARG A 111 20.80 8.87 7.56
CA ARG A 111 20.75 10.30 7.90
C ARG A 111 22.19 10.71 8.18
N GLY A 112 22.90 11.14 7.14
CA GLY A 112 24.18 11.80 7.27
C GLY A 112 23.93 13.00 8.17
N ARG A 113 24.53 12.96 9.37
CA ARG A 113 24.73 14.11 10.23
C ARG A 113 25.10 15.30 9.34
N ARG A 114 24.27 16.35 9.34
CA ARG A 114 24.67 17.66 8.85
C ARG A 114 25.91 18.09 9.64
N LYS A 115 27.11 17.94 9.08
CA LYS A 115 28.25 18.79 9.43
C LYS A 115 28.17 19.97 8.47
N GLY A 116 27.66 21.09 8.97
CA GLY A 116 27.68 22.35 8.24
C GLY A 116 29.12 22.77 8.01
N TYR A 117 29.49 22.94 6.75
CA TYR A 117 30.65 23.74 6.38
C TYR A 117 30.13 25.13 6.04
N ARG A 118 30.38 26.07 6.96
CA ARG A 118 30.13 27.50 6.78
C ARG A 118 31.22 28.01 5.83
N VAL A 119 30.86 28.38 4.60
CA VAL A 119 31.79 29.02 3.67
C VAL A 119 32.01 30.45 4.17
N PRO A 120 33.24 30.90 4.47
CA PRO A 120 33.49 32.28 4.85
C PRO A 120 33.29 33.21 3.63
N PRO A 121 32.84 34.46 3.85
CA PRO A 121 32.64 35.42 2.76
C PRO A 121 33.99 35.74 2.09
N ARG A 122 33.98 35.84 0.76
CA ARG A 122 35.13 36.28 -0.04
C ARG A 122 35.41 37.74 0.27
N GLU A 123 36.63 38.04 0.72
CA GLU A 123 37.17 39.40 0.73
C GLU A 123 37.27 39.91 -0.71
N ILE A 124 36.64 41.06 -0.97
CA ILE A 124 36.85 41.85 -2.19
C ILE A 124 38.09 42.69 -1.90
N LYS A 125 39.15 42.53 -2.70
CA LYS A 125 40.28 43.46 -2.72
C LYS A 125 40.15 44.31 -3.98
N GLU A 126 40.14 45.63 -3.76
CA GLU A 126 40.29 46.67 -4.79
C GLU A 126 41.71 46.66 -5.38
#